data_AF-A0AA41G3C0-F1
#
_entry.id   AF-A0AA41G3C0-F1
#
_cell.length_a   1.000
_cell.length_b   1.000
_cell.length_c   1.000
_cell.angle_alpha   90.00
_cell.angle_beta   90.00
_cell.angle_gamma   90.00
#
_symmetry.space_group_name_H-M   'P 1'
#
loop_
_entity.id
_entity.type
_entity.pdbx_description
1 polymer ?
#
loop_
_entity_poly.entity_id
_entity_poly.type
_entity_poly.pdbx_seq_one_letter_code
_entity_poly.pdbx_strand_id
1 'polypeptide(L)' 'MNSENGAGDAVTGLSDRFRWIEYSGDSGPISIIQDTENHRAWVQSDFVVDVRP' A
#
# COMPACT_ATOMS: atom_id res chain seq x y z
N MET A 1 -5.37 -27.89 20.92
CA MET A 1 -5.81 -26.64 21.56
C MET A 1 -5.16 -25.50 20.80
N ASN A 2 -5.96 -24.80 20.00
CA ASN A 2 -5.49 -23.80 19.05
C ASN A 2 -5.09 -22.53 19.81
N SER A 3 -3.88 -22.03 19.57
CA SER A 3 -3.46 -20.72 20.06
C SER A 3 -4.13 -19.66 19.18
N GLU A 4 -5.14 -19.00 19.74
CA GLU A 4 -5.75 -17.81 19.13
C GLU A 4 -4.78 -16.65 19.33
N ASN A 5 -4.09 -16.27 18.24
CA ASN A 5 -3.29 -15.06 18.19
C ASN A 5 -4.25 -13.85 18.28
N GLY A 6 -4.28 -13.20 19.44
CA GLY A 6 -5.00 -11.96 19.67
C GLY A 6 -4.40 -10.82 18.85
N ALA A 7 -4.88 -10.65 17.61
CA ALA A 7 -4.60 -9.51 16.73
C ALA A 7 -5.89 -8.70 16.45
N GLY A 8 -6.73 -8.54 17.49
CA GLY A 8 -8.13 -8.14 17.31
C GLY A 8 -8.46 -6.64 17.41
N ASP A 9 -7.58 -5.77 17.90
CA ASP A 9 -8.02 -4.42 18.34
C ASP A 9 -7.16 -3.23 17.85
N ALA A 10 -5.94 -3.46 17.35
CA ALA A 10 -5.08 -2.39 16.83
C ALA A 10 -5.14 -2.20 15.30
N VAL A 11 -5.80 -3.12 14.58
CA VAL A 11 -5.79 -3.18 13.11
C VAL A 11 -6.80 -2.21 12.48
N THR A 12 -7.87 -1.87 13.19
CA THR A 12 -8.97 -1.04 12.67
C THR A 12 -8.61 0.45 12.56
N GLY A 13 -7.79 0.97 13.48
CA GLY A 13 -7.35 2.38 13.42
C GLY A 13 -6.35 2.66 12.29
N LEU A 14 -5.55 1.67 11.90
CA LEU A 14 -4.61 1.79 10.77
C LEU A 14 -5.34 1.70 9.42
N SER A 15 -6.40 0.89 9.31
CA SER A 15 -7.14 0.72 8.07
C SER A 15 -7.89 1.98 7.61
N ASP A 16 -8.31 2.85 8.55
CA ASP A 16 -8.96 4.13 8.19
C ASP A 16 -7.95 5.22 7.81
N ARG A 17 -6.73 5.15 8.38
CA ARG A 17 -5.64 6.10 8.10
C ARG A 17 -4.99 5.86 6.75
N PHE A 18 -4.70 4.60 6.43
CA PHE A 18 -3.99 4.24 5.21
C PHE A 18 -4.96 3.80 4.13
N ARG A 19 -4.99 4.52 3.00
CA ARG A 19 -5.72 4.09 1.81
C ARG A 19 -4.76 3.46 0.81
N TRP A 20 -5.09 2.23 0.41
CA TRP A 20 -4.43 1.53 -0.68
C TRP A 20 -5.20 1.76 -1.98
N ILE A 21 -4.53 2.31 -2.99
CA ILE A 21 -5.09 2.51 -4.32
C ILE A 21 -4.18 1.82 -5.32
N GLU A 22 -4.73 0.94 -6.15
CA GLU A 22 -3.99 0.21 -7.16
C GLU A 22 -4.45 0.63 -8.56
N TYR A 23 -3.49 0.96 -9.42
CA TYR A 23 -3.71 1.26 -10.82
C TYR A 23 -3.04 0.19 -11.66
N SER A 24 -3.83 -0.50 -12.48
CA SER A 24 -3.32 -1.44 -13.49
C SER A 24 -3.19 -0.69 -14.81
N GLY A 25 -1.98 -0.60 -15.36
CA GLY A 25 -1.72 -0.06 -16.68
C GLY A 25 -0.88 -1.02 -17.53
N ASP A 26 -0.60 -0.64 -18.78
CA ASP A 26 0.19 -1.46 -19.70
C ASP A 26 1.62 -1.72 -19.20
N SER A 27 2.12 -0.83 -18.33
CA SER A 27 3.45 -0.91 -17.70
C SER A 27 3.48 -1.73 -16.41
N GLY A 28 2.38 -2.39 -16.04
CA GLY A 28 2.27 -3.13 -14.78
C GLY A 28 1.55 -2.34 -13.67
N PRO A 29 1.42 -2.94 -12.48
CA PRO A 29 0.70 -2.33 -11.36
C PRO A 29 1.49 -1.17 -10.75
N ILE A 30 0.77 -0.12 -10.39
CA ILE A 30 1.26 0.98 -9.55
C ILE A 30 0.40 1.03 -8.31
N SER A 31 1.03 0.99 -7.14
CA SER A 31 0.35 1.12 -5.86
C SER A 31 0.63 2.48 -5.25
N ILE A 32 -0.42 3.13 -4.77
CA ILE A 32 -0.35 4.36 -3.98
C ILE A 32 -0.82 4.03 -2.57
N ILE A 33 0.03 4.33 -1.59
CA ILE A 33 -0.28 4.23 -0.16
C ILE A 33 -0.45 5.65 0.35
N GLN A 34 -1.69 6.06 0.63
CA GLN A 34 -1.99 7.39 1.14
C GLN A 34 -2.19 7.36 2.66
N ASP A 35 -1.45 8.19 3.38
CA ASP A 35 -1.64 8.51 4.79
C ASP A 35 -2.54 9.75 4.90
N THR A 36 -3.82 9.54 5.19
CA THR A 36 -4.83 10.61 5.22
C THR A 36 -4.65 11.57 6.40
N GLU A 37 -3.99 11.14 7.47
CA GLU A 37 -3.75 11.93 8.68
C GLU A 37 -2.57 12.90 8.47
N ASN A 38 -1.48 12.42 7.87
CA ASN A 38 -0.25 13.19 7.72
C ASN A 38 -0.13 13.91 6.37
N HIS A 39 -1.12 13.75 5.49
CA HIS A 39 -1.10 14.26 4.12
C HIS A 39 0.14 13.79 3.33
N ARG A 40 0.50 12.51 3.51
CA ARG A 40 1.66 11.89 2.83
C ARG A 40 1.19 10.77 1.91
N ALA A 41 2.00 10.47 0.91
CA ALA A 41 1.79 9.32 0.05
C ALA A 41 3.12 8.68 -0.35
N TRP A 42 3.09 7.37 -0.52
CA TRP A 42 4.17 6.60 -1.14
C TRP A 42 3.67 6.01 -2.44
N VAL A 43 4.55 5.99 -3.45
CA VAL A 43 4.31 5.32 -4.72
C VAL A 43 5.23 4.12 -4.78
N GLN A 44 4.67 2.97 -5.15
CA GLN A 44 5.40 1.74 -5.37
C GLN A 44 5.09 1.23 -6.78
N SER A 45 6.15 0.91 -7.52
CA SER A 45 6.09 0.23 -8.81
C SER A 45 7.38 -0.56 -9.00
N ASP A 46 7.29 -1.68 -9.71
CA ASP A 46 8.42 -2.49 -10.15
C ASP A 46 8.78 -2.24 -11.62
N PHE A 47 8.12 -1.28 -12.27
CA PHE A 47 8.35 -0.94 -13.67
C PHE A 47 9.74 -0.34 -13.90
N VAL A 48 10.46 -0.89 -14.87
CA VAL A 48 11.81 -0.45 -15.25
C VAL A 48 11.81 0.05 -16.68
N VAL A 49 12.36 1.25 -16.89
CA VAL A 49 12.60 1.82 -18.22
C VAL A 49 14.08 1.68 -18.56
N ASP A 50 14.37 1.07 -19.71
CA ASP A 50 15.71 1.00 -20.26
C ASP A 50 16.15 2.38 -20.79
N VAL A 51 17.29 2.88 -20.31
CA VAL A 51 17.87 4.15 -20.74
C VAL A 51 19.06 3.88 -21.65
N ARG A 52 18.83 3.99 -22.97
CA ARG A 52 19.92 3.92 -23.95
C ARG A 52 20.75 5.23 -23.92
N PRO A 53 22.08 5.17 -24.08
CA PRO A 53 22.94 6.35 -24.20
C PRO A 53 22.61 7.21 -25.43
#